data_AF-A0A453F9W8-F1
#
_entry.id   AF-A0A453F9W8-F1
#
_cell.length_a   1.000
_cell.length_b   1.000
_cell.length_c   1.000
_cell.angle_alpha   90.00
_cell.angle_beta   90.00
_cell.angle_gamma   90.00
#
_symmetry.space_group_name_H-M   'P 1'
#
loop_
_entity.id
_entity.type
_entity.pdbx_description
1 polymer ?
#
loop_
_entity_poly.entity_id
_entity_poly.type
_entity_poly.pdbx_seq_one_letter_code
_entity_poly.pdbx_strand_id
1 'polypeptide(L)'
;MAGAVSALFLLDIKGRVLVWRDFRGDVTAVQAERFFTKLLDKEGDAEAYSPVVYDDAGVTYMFIQHNNVFLLTASRQNCNAASILLFLHRVVDVFKHYFEELEEESLRDNFVVVYELLDEMMDFGYPQYTEAKILSEFIKTDAYKMEVSQRPPMAVTNAVSWRSEGIRYKKNEVFLDVVESVNILVNSNGQIVRSDVVGALKMRTYLSGMPECKLGLNDKVLLEAQGRATKGKAIDLDDIKFHQCVRLARFENDRTISFIPPDGSFDLMTYRLNTQVKPLIWVEAQVEKHSRSRIELMIKARSQFKERSNKC
;
A
#
# COMPACT_ATOMS: atom_id res chain seq x y z
N MET A 1 0.95 4.25 27.01
CA MET A 1 2.14 4.14 26.14
C MET A 1 1.88 2.99 25.19
N ALA A 2 2.00 3.18 23.88
CA ALA A 2 1.85 2.07 22.93
C ALA A 2 3.01 1.08 23.12
N GLY A 3 2.73 -0.23 23.14
CA GLY A 3 3.77 -1.25 23.22
C GLY A 3 4.68 -1.23 21.99
N ALA A 4 5.95 -1.58 22.17
CA ALA A 4 6.95 -1.62 21.10
C ALA A 4 7.18 -3.06 20.61
N VAL A 5 7.60 -3.20 19.36
CA VAL A 5 8.03 -4.49 18.78
C VAL A 5 9.34 -4.94 19.45
N SER A 6 9.48 -6.22 19.75
CA SER A 6 10.71 -6.77 20.32
C SER A 6 11.70 -7.18 19.23
N ALA A 7 11.23 -7.85 18.18
CA ALA A 7 12.07 -8.30 17.06
C ALA A 7 11.26 -8.41 15.75
N LEU A 8 11.96 -8.29 14.62
CA LEU A 8 11.44 -8.52 13.27
C LEU A 8 12.22 -9.67 12.62
N PHE A 9 11.49 -10.59 11.99
CA PHE A 9 12.02 -11.78 11.33
C PHE A 9 11.52 -11.81 9.88
N LEU A 10 12.42 -12.13 8.96
CA LEU A 10 12.13 -12.48 7.58
C LEU A 10 12.33 -13.99 7.44
N LEU A 11 11.26 -14.71 7.14
CA LEU A 11 11.24 -16.18 7.10
C LEU A 11 10.96 -16.68 5.68
N ASP A 12 11.44 -17.88 5.35
CA ASP A 12 11.03 -18.58 4.13
C ASP A 12 9.64 -19.24 4.29
N ILE A 13 9.14 -19.84 3.20
CA ILE A 13 7.87 -20.59 3.22
C ILE A 13 7.83 -21.77 4.19
N LYS A 14 8.98 -22.23 4.69
CA LYS A 14 9.09 -23.32 5.68
C LYS A 14 9.17 -22.80 7.11
N GLY A 15 9.11 -21.48 7.31
CA GLY A 15 9.23 -20.82 8.61
C GLY A 15 10.65 -20.68 9.13
N ARG A 16 11.68 -20.96 8.31
CA ARG A 16 13.09 -20.81 8.70
C ARG A 16 13.50 -19.35 8.60
N VAL A 17 14.27 -18.87 9.56
CA VAL A 17 14.75 -17.48 9.59
C VAL A 17 15.82 -17.27 8.51
N LEU A 18 15.53 -16.37 7.56
CA LEU A 18 16.48 -15.89 6.56
C LEU A 18 17.32 -14.75 7.12
N VAL A 19 16.64 -13.74 7.65
CA VAL A 19 17.23 -12.54 8.28
C VAL A 19 16.36 -12.18 9.47
N TRP A 20 16.96 -11.67 10.53
CA TRP A 20 16.20 -11.14 11.66
C TRP A 20 16.94 -9.99 12.33
N ARG A 21 16.17 -9.08 12.91
CA ARG A 21 16.67 -7.96 13.70
C ARG A 21 16.01 -7.95 15.07
N ASP A 22 16.85 -8.02 16.10
CA ASP A 22 16.46 -7.82 17.48
C ASP A 22 16.54 -6.34 17.85
N PHE A 23 15.47 -5.80 18.42
CA PHE A 23 15.45 -4.43 18.90
C PHE A 23 15.51 -4.33 20.43
N ARG A 24 15.14 -5.40 21.16
CA ARG A 24 14.94 -5.33 22.63
C ARG A 24 15.50 -6.50 23.43
N GLY A 25 15.78 -7.65 22.81
CA GLY A 25 16.31 -8.82 23.50
C GLY A 25 15.25 -9.73 24.14
N ASP A 26 13.96 -9.45 23.96
CA ASP A 26 12.88 -10.11 24.70
C ASP A 26 12.38 -11.42 24.06
N VAL A 27 12.64 -11.62 22.76
CA VAL A 27 12.17 -12.76 21.96
C VAL A 27 13.32 -13.27 21.09
N THR A 28 13.64 -14.55 21.21
CA THR A 28 14.74 -15.18 20.45
C THR A 28 14.26 -15.71 19.10
N ALA A 29 15.17 -15.76 18.11
CA ALA A 29 14.89 -16.36 16.80
C ALA A 29 14.43 -17.82 16.90
N VAL A 30 15.03 -18.62 17.80
CA VAL A 30 14.66 -20.02 18.02
C VAL A 30 13.21 -20.15 18.53
N GLN A 31 12.76 -19.22 19.39
CA GLN A 31 11.39 -19.20 19.86
C GLN A 31 10.42 -18.90 18.71
N ALA A 32 10.74 -17.88 17.90
CA ALA A 32 9.92 -17.47 16.76
C ALA A 32 9.82 -18.57 15.69
N GLU A 33 10.94 -19.19 15.31
CA GLU A 33 11.00 -20.26 14.31
C GLU A 33 10.20 -21.50 14.75
N ARG A 34 10.36 -21.93 16.02
CA ARG A 34 9.59 -23.05 16.57
C ARG A 34 8.10 -22.79 16.59
N PHE A 35 7.70 -21.57 16.95
CA PHE A 35 6.30 -21.19 16.98
C PHE A 35 5.71 -21.13 15.56
N PHE A 36 6.41 -20.48 14.63
CA PHE A 36 5.93 -20.30 13.28
C PHE A 36 5.88 -21.60 12.49
N THR A 37 6.86 -22.50 12.66
CA THR A 37 6.81 -23.84 12.05
C THR A 37 5.58 -24.63 12.51
N LYS A 38 5.27 -24.59 13.82
CA LYS A 38 4.07 -25.22 14.37
C LYS A 38 2.77 -24.57 13.87
N LEU A 39 2.79 -23.28 13.56
CA LEU A 39 1.66 -22.57 12.98
C LEU A 39 1.41 -23.03 11.55
N LEU A 40 2.47 -23.14 10.74
CA LEU A 40 2.41 -23.66 9.37
C LEU A 40 1.93 -25.12 9.33
N ASP A 41 2.37 -25.97 10.26
CA ASP A 41 1.88 -27.36 10.33
C ASP A 41 0.38 -27.48 10.65
N LYS A 42 -0.24 -26.41 11.17
CA LYS A 42 -1.68 -26.32 11.48
C LYS A 42 -2.52 -25.72 10.34
N GLU A 43 -1.94 -25.49 9.17
CA GLU A 43 -2.56 -24.87 7.97
C GLU A 43 -3.87 -25.52 7.46
N GLY A 44 -4.28 -26.67 8.01
CA GLY A 44 -5.53 -27.35 7.67
C GLY A 44 -6.80 -26.73 8.30
N ASP A 45 -6.67 -25.89 9.34
CA ASP A 45 -7.81 -25.24 9.98
C ASP A 45 -7.97 -23.79 9.50
N ALA A 46 -9.16 -23.42 9.05
CA ALA A 46 -9.47 -22.08 8.54
C ALA A 46 -9.27 -20.94 9.57
N GLU A 47 -9.19 -21.26 10.87
CA GLU A 47 -8.87 -20.31 11.94
C GLU A 47 -7.35 -20.05 12.11
N ALA A 48 -6.48 -20.82 11.46
CA ALA A 48 -5.02 -20.70 11.56
C ALA A 48 -4.42 -19.50 10.80
N TYR A 49 -5.22 -18.82 9.95
CA TYR A 49 -4.75 -17.73 9.08
C TYR A 49 -5.00 -16.31 9.64
N SER A 50 -5.13 -16.17 10.96
CA SER A 50 -5.15 -14.85 11.57
C SER A 50 -3.76 -14.19 11.42
N PRO A 51 -3.64 -12.96 10.91
CA PRO A 51 -2.37 -12.25 10.82
C PRO A 51 -1.79 -11.86 12.19
N VAL A 52 -2.57 -12.06 13.27
CA VAL A 52 -2.17 -11.83 14.66
C VAL A 52 -2.42 -13.10 15.45
N VAL A 53 -1.38 -13.65 16.05
CA VAL A 53 -1.40 -14.90 16.81
C VAL A 53 -0.63 -14.75 18.12
N TYR A 54 -0.96 -15.59 19.10
CA TYR A 54 -0.43 -15.51 20.45
C TYR A 54 0.15 -16.88 20.84
N ASP A 55 1.30 -16.86 21.50
CA ASP A 55 1.89 -18.05 22.13
C ASP A 55 1.56 -18.09 23.62
N ASP A 56 1.53 -19.29 24.19
CA ASP A 56 1.27 -19.55 25.61
C ASP A 56 2.31 -18.88 26.52
N ALA A 57 3.50 -18.57 25.97
CA ALA A 57 4.56 -17.83 26.63
C ALA A 57 4.33 -16.30 26.70
N GLY A 58 3.15 -15.81 26.30
CA GLY A 58 2.78 -14.38 26.34
C GLY A 58 3.45 -13.54 25.27
N VAL A 59 3.79 -14.13 24.12
CA VAL A 59 4.34 -13.42 22.96
C VAL A 59 3.26 -13.27 21.91
N THR A 60 3.05 -12.04 21.45
CA THR A 60 2.19 -11.72 20.31
C THR A 60 3.03 -11.68 19.05
N TYR A 61 2.63 -12.44 18.05
CA TYR A 61 3.23 -12.46 16.73
C TYR A 61 2.28 -11.84 15.72
N MET A 62 2.80 -10.94 14.89
CA MET A 62 2.05 -10.32 13.80
C MET A 62 2.81 -10.52 12.50
N PHE A 63 2.16 -11.05 11.47
CA PHE A 63 2.84 -11.38 10.23
C PHE A 63 2.01 -11.09 8.98
N ILE A 64 2.73 -10.94 7.87
CA ILE A 64 2.18 -10.93 6.52
C ILE A 64 2.99 -11.88 5.65
N GLN A 65 2.34 -12.40 4.61
CA GLN A 65 3.01 -13.16 3.57
C GLN A 65 3.15 -12.29 2.32
N HIS A 66 4.35 -12.26 1.73
CA HIS A 66 4.59 -11.66 0.43
C HIS A 66 5.45 -12.61 -0.41
N ASN A 67 4.91 -13.06 -1.54
CA ASN A 67 5.51 -14.10 -2.38
C ASN A 67 5.88 -15.37 -1.57
N ASN A 68 7.16 -15.74 -1.58
CA ASN A 68 7.74 -16.88 -0.87
C ASN A 68 8.41 -16.49 0.47
N VAL A 69 8.11 -15.30 1.00
CA VAL A 69 8.68 -14.78 2.25
C VAL A 69 7.57 -14.40 3.23
N PHE A 70 7.78 -14.71 4.50
CA PHE A 70 6.97 -14.19 5.60
C PHE A 70 7.72 -13.08 6.33
N LEU A 71 7.04 -11.97 6.56
CA LEU A 71 7.52 -10.91 7.44
C LEU A 71 6.78 -11.06 8.77
N LEU A 72 7.52 -11.33 9.83
CA LEU A 72 7.00 -11.63 11.16
C LEU A 72 7.57 -10.63 12.16
N THR A 73 6.72 -10.08 13.01
CA THR A 73 7.14 -9.31 14.19
C THR A 73 6.72 -10.03 15.44
N ALA A 74 7.51 -9.93 16.50
CA ALA A 74 7.20 -10.47 17.81
C ALA A 74 7.24 -9.36 18.86
N SER A 75 6.30 -9.38 19.80
CA SER A 75 6.29 -8.48 20.94
C SER A 75 5.72 -9.15 22.19
N ARG A 76 6.29 -8.82 23.35
CA ARG A 76 5.69 -9.13 24.68
C ARG A 76 4.80 -8.01 25.21
N GLN A 77 4.73 -6.89 24.48
CA GLN A 77 3.96 -5.72 24.87
C GLN A 77 2.66 -5.62 24.06
N ASN A 78 1.72 -4.84 24.59
CA ASN A 78 0.47 -4.54 23.87
C ASN A 78 0.73 -3.49 22.78
N CYS A 79 1.17 -3.96 21.61
CA CYS A 79 1.39 -3.14 20.42
C CYS A 79 0.07 -2.85 19.69
N ASN A 80 0.02 -1.73 18.96
CA ASN A 80 -1.06 -1.50 18.01
C ASN A 80 -0.86 -2.40 16.78
N ALA A 81 -1.62 -3.48 16.69
CA ALA A 81 -1.49 -4.46 15.61
C ALA A 81 -1.68 -3.83 14.22
N ALA A 82 -2.60 -2.88 14.05
CA ALA A 82 -2.83 -2.23 12.76
C ALA A 82 -1.61 -1.41 12.31
N SER A 83 -0.96 -0.69 13.23
CA SER A 83 0.27 0.04 12.95
C SER A 83 1.42 -0.88 12.54
N ILE A 84 1.56 -2.03 13.22
CA ILE A 84 2.63 -2.99 12.90
C ILE A 84 2.37 -3.69 11.56
N LEU A 85 1.14 -4.11 11.28
CA LEU A 85 0.79 -4.69 9.98
C LEU A 85 0.98 -3.69 8.84
N LEU A 86 0.60 -2.43 9.04
CA LEU A 86 0.89 -1.36 8.06
C LEU A 86 2.39 -1.19 7.86
N PHE A 87 3.18 -1.18 8.94
CA PHE A 87 4.64 -1.11 8.86
C PHE A 87 5.23 -2.27 8.07
N LEU A 88 4.77 -3.51 8.29
CA LEU A 88 5.23 -4.67 7.52
C LEU A 88 4.96 -4.52 6.03
N HIS A 89 3.79 -4.00 5.64
CA HIS A 89 3.52 -3.69 4.23
C HIS A 89 4.45 -2.60 3.69
N ARG A 90 4.81 -1.59 4.51
CA ARG A 90 5.80 -0.58 4.12
C ARG A 90 7.21 -1.14 3.96
N VAL A 91 7.62 -2.10 4.79
CA VAL A 91 8.88 -2.84 4.63
C VAL A 91 8.91 -3.56 3.28
N VAL A 92 7.81 -4.21 2.89
CA VAL A 92 7.69 -4.83 1.55
C VAL A 92 7.83 -3.80 0.44
N ASP A 93 7.16 -2.65 0.54
CA ASP A 93 7.25 -1.58 -0.47
C ASP A 93 8.68 -1.03 -0.60
N VAL A 94 9.39 -0.86 0.53
CA VAL A 94 10.80 -0.42 0.53
C VAL A 94 11.68 -1.48 -0.10
N PHE A 95 11.56 -2.76 0.25
CA PHE A 95 12.37 -3.81 -0.38
C PHE A 95 12.11 -3.94 -1.87
N LYS A 96 10.86 -3.82 -2.34
CA LYS A 96 10.56 -3.78 -3.78
C LYS A 96 11.20 -2.59 -4.49
N HIS A 97 11.35 -1.46 -3.81
CA HIS A 97 12.04 -0.31 -4.40
C HIS A 97 13.53 -0.57 -4.61
N TYR A 98 14.18 -1.30 -3.69
CA TYR A 98 15.62 -1.59 -3.75
C TYR A 98 15.96 -2.81 -4.61
N PHE A 99 15.11 -3.84 -4.60
CA PHE A 99 15.39 -5.14 -5.19
C PHE A 99 14.51 -5.48 -6.39
N GLU A 100 13.60 -4.57 -6.78
CA GLU A 100 12.53 -4.76 -7.78
C GLU A 100 11.46 -5.77 -7.33
N GLU A 101 11.88 -6.98 -6.96
CA GLU A 101 11.05 -8.03 -6.39
C GLU A 101 11.59 -8.50 -5.04
N LEU A 102 10.67 -8.72 -4.09
CA LEU A 102 10.99 -9.29 -2.79
C LEU A 102 10.76 -10.79 -2.82
N GLU A 103 11.86 -11.53 -2.83
CA GLU A 103 11.91 -12.99 -2.74
C GLU A 103 13.03 -13.44 -1.81
N GLU A 104 13.07 -14.74 -1.50
CA GLU A 104 14.13 -15.34 -0.67
C GLU A 104 15.54 -15.08 -1.22
N GLU A 105 15.74 -15.14 -2.54
CA GLU A 105 17.02 -14.87 -3.20
C GLU A 105 17.43 -13.40 -3.04
N SER A 106 16.49 -12.46 -3.26
CA SER A 106 16.72 -11.02 -3.08
C SER A 106 17.26 -10.68 -1.69
N LEU A 107 16.74 -11.35 -0.64
CA LEU A 107 17.19 -11.13 0.74
C LEU A 107 18.58 -11.71 1.01
N ARG A 108 18.88 -12.89 0.46
CA ARG A 108 20.16 -13.57 0.66
C ARG A 108 21.30 -12.86 -0.05
N ASP A 109 21.06 -12.37 -1.26
CA ASP A 109 22.08 -11.68 -2.06
C ASP A 109 22.38 -10.27 -1.54
N ASN A 110 21.42 -9.64 -0.87
CA ASN A 110 21.51 -8.24 -0.42
C ASN A 110 21.50 -8.08 1.12
N PHE A 111 21.97 -9.07 1.88
CA PHE A 111 21.84 -9.11 3.34
C PHE A 111 22.39 -7.85 4.04
N VAL A 112 23.47 -7.24 3.54
CA VAL A 112 24.04 -6.00 4.11
C VAL A 112 23.03 -4.85 4.04
N VAL A 113 22.47 -4.60 2.86
CA VAL A 113 21.49 -3.54 2.61
C VAL A 113 20.21 -3.81 3.39
N VAL A 114 19.79 -5.08 3.51
CA VAL A 114 18.63 -5.45 4.33
C VAL A 114 18.82 -5.06 5.78
N TYR A 115 19.99 -5.33 6.37
CA TYR A 115 20.28 -4.94 7.76
C TYR A 115 20.31 -3.42 7.95
N GLU A 116 20.94 -2.68 7.03
CA GLU A 116 20.96 -1.22 7.07
C GLU A 116 19.54 -0.63 6.97
N LEU A 117 18.70 -1.17 6.07
CA LEU A 117 17.31 -0.76 5.95
C LEU A 117 16.52 -1.05 7.22
N LEU A 118 16.64 -2.24 7.80
CA LEU A 118 15.92 -2.59 9.02
C LEU A 118 16.29 -1.69 10.21
N ASP A 119 17.56 -1.30 10.32
CA ASP A 119 18.05 -0.39 11.36
C ASP A 119 17.54 1.04 11.20
N GLU A 120 17.42 1.53 9.97
CA GLU A 120 16.91 2.88 9.70
C GLU A 120 15.38 2.96 9.72
N MET A 121 14.70 1.85 9.39
CA MET A 121 13.24 1.78 9.35
C MET A 121 12.59 1.60 10.72
N MET A 122 13.31 1.05 11.71
CA MET A 122 12.80 0.81 13.05
C MET A 122 13.89 0.98 14.10
N ASP A 123 13.63 1.79 15.12
CA ASP A 123 14.52 1.98 16.26
C ASP A 123 13.82 1.56 17.55
N PHE A 124 14.48 0.71 18.33
CA PHE A 124 13.99 0.17 19.61
C PHE A 124 12.53 -0.34 19.58
N GLY A 125 12.11 -0.90 18.44
CA GLY A 125 10.75 -1.44 18.27
C GLY A 125 9.69 -0.44 17.82
N TYR A 126 10.09 0.80 17.51
CA TYR A 126 9.23 1.86 16.99
C TYR A 126 9.56 2.14 15.52
N PRO A 127 8.60 2.00 14.59
CA PRO A 127 8.77 2.41 13.21
C PRO A 127 9.21 3.87 13.08
N GLN A 128 10.23 4.12 12.26
CA GLN A 128 10.79 5.44 11.96
C GLN A 128 10.47 5.82 10.51
N TYR A 129 11.48 5.89 9.65
CA TYR A 129 11.35 6.34 8.26
C TYR A 129 11.07 5.17 7.33
N THR A 130 10.01 5.27 6.54
CA THR A 130 9.57 4.21 5.62
C THR A 130 9.48 4.67 4.16
N GLU A 131 10.07 5.83 3.86
CA GLU A 131 10.07 6.44 2.52
C GLU A 131 11.28 5.95 1.70
N ALA A 132 11.04 4.96 0.84
CA ALA A 132 12.09 4.28 0.08
C ALA A 132 13.00 5.23 -0.71
N LYS A 133 12.42 6.25 -1.36
CA LYS A 133 13.16 7.25 -2.14
C LYS A 133 14.14 8.05 -1.27
N ILE A 134 13.74 8.41 -0.05
CA ILE A 134 14.59 9.16 0.86
C ILE A 134 15.67 8.26 1.46
N LEU A 135 15.31 7.02 1.84
CA LEU A 135 16.27 6.02 2.30
C LEU A 135 17.38 5.81 1.25
N SER A 136 17.02 5.77 -0.04
CA SER A 136 17.97 5.52 -1.14
C SER A 136 19.01 6.62 -1.36
N GLU A 137 18.81 7.81 -0.77
CA GLU A 137 19.78 8.89 -0.86
C GLU A 137 21.03 8.61 -0.01
N PHE A 138 20.89 7.87 1.09
CA PHE A 138 21.98 7.60 2.03
C PHE A 138 22.30 6.11 2.21
N ILE A 139 21.33 5.20 2.07
CA ILE A 139 21.57 3.74 1.99
C ILE A 139 21.73 3.38 0.51
N LYS A 140 22.96 3.14 0.07
CA LYS A 140 23.26 2.87 -1.34
C LYS A 140 23.69 1.43 -1.52
N THR A 141 23.15 0.78 -2.53
CA THR A 141 23.54 -0.58 -2.96
C THR A 141 24.93 -0.60 -3.61
N ASP A 142 25.40 0.53 -4.17
CA ASP A 142 26.70 0.64 -4.81
C ASP A 142 27.84 0.81 -3.77
N ALA A 143 28.68 -0.21 -3.62
CA ALA A 143 29.89 -0.20 -2.79
C ALA A 143 30.93 0.89 -3.15
N TYR A 144 30.77 1.59 -4.29
CA TYR A 144 31.82 2.42 -4.89
C TYR A 144 31.72 3.93 -4.64
N LYS A 145 30.83 4.41 -3.75
CA LYS A 145 30.68 5.85 -3.46
C LYS A 145 30.77 6.20 -1.96
N MET A 146 31.66 5.53 -1.22
CA MET A 146 31.95 5.85 0.20
C MET A 146 32.99 6.98 0.36
N GLU A 147 32.95 8.06 -0.44
CA GLU A 147 33.88 9.20 -0.28
C GLU A 147 33.25 10.45 0.35
N VAL A 148 31.96 10.43 0.68
CA VAL A 148 31.28 11.57 1.31
C VAL A 148 30.64 11.11 2.61
N SER A 149 30.90 11.81 3.73
CA SER A 149 30.21 11.54 4.99
C SER A 149 28.70 11.53 4.72
N GLN A 150 28.06 10.37 4.90
CA GLN A 150 26.62 10.19 4.74
C GLN A 150 25.93 10.99 5.86
N ARG A 151 25.73 12.29 5.63
CA ARG A 151 24.83 13.08 6.47
C ARG A 151 23.42 12.74 6.02
N PRO A 152 22.52 12.38 6.96
CA PRO A 152 21.13 12.12 6.60
C PRO A 152 20.56 13.37 5.91
N PRO A 153 19.76 13.21 4.84
CA PRO A 153 19.10 14.32 4.17
C PRO A 153 18.27 15.13 5.18
N MET A 154 18.21 16.45 5.01
CA MET A 154 17.37 17.29 5.89
C MET A 154 15.90 16.87 5.88
N ALA A 155 15.43 16.25 4.78
CA ALA A 155 14.09 15.67 4.66
C ALA A 155 13.77 14.66 5.77
N VAL A 156 14.77 13.95 6.29
CA VAL A 156 14.60 13.02 7.42
C VAL A 156 14.13 13.79 8.67
N THR A 157 14.69 14.96 8.93
CA THR A 157 14.35 15.77 10.13
C THR A 157 13.26 16.82 9.91
N ASN A 158 12.79 17.02 8.68
CA ASN A 158 11.88 18.11 8.33
C ASN A 158 10.41 17.66 8.38
N ALA A 159 9.48 18.61 8.52
CA ALA A 159 8.04 18.34 8.47
C ALA A 159 7.56 17.78 7.12
N VAL A 160 8.39 17.91 6.07
CA VAL A 160 8.17 17.32 4.75
C VAL A 160 9.18 16.19 4.56
N SER A 161 8.76 14.96 4.85
CA SER A 161 9.61 13.77 4.84
C SER A 161 9.61 13.01 3.51
N TRP A 162 8.88 13.48 2.51
CA TRP A 162 8.66 12.76 1.24
C TRP A 162 9.20 13.48 0.00
N ARG A 163 9.90 14.61 0.17
CA ARG A 163 10.47 15.39 -0.93
C ARG A 163 11.76 16.09 -0.50
N SER A 164 12.84 15.83 -1.23
CA SER A 164 14.15 16.43 -1.00
C SER A 164 14.26 17.83 -1.62
N GLU A 165 15.08 18.68 -1.00
CA GLU A 165 15.39 20.01 -1.52
C GLU A 165 16.35 19.93 -2.71
N GLY A 166 16.36 20.97 -3.57
CA GLY A 166 17.33 21.09 -4.66
C GLY A 166 17.01 20.31 -5.95
N ILE A 167 15.88 19.61 -6.02
CA ILE A 167 15.40 18.96 -7.25
C ILE A 167 15.27 19.98 -8.38
N ARG A 168 15.82 19.69 -9.56
CA ARG A 168 15.76 20.57 -10.75
C ARG A 168 15.43 19.77 -12.00
N TYR A 169 14.42 20.22 -12.72
CA TYR A 169 14.03 19.71 -14.02
C TYR A 169 14.21 20.78 -15.09
N LYS A 170 14.58 20.36 -16.31
CA LYS A 170 14.67 21.29 -17.46
C LYS A 170 13.29 21.86 -17.83
N LYS A 171 12.25 21.07 -17.63
CA LYS A 171 10.85 21.43 -17.88
C LYS A 171 10.02 20.94 -16.70
N ASN A 172 9.21 21.82 -16.13
CA ASN A 172 8.32 21.47 -15.03
C ASN A 172 7.02 20.88 -15.61
N GLU A 173 6.73 19.61 -15.31
CA GLU A 173 5.56 18.91 -15.83
C GLU A 173 4.87 18.11 -14.71
N VAL A 174 3.54 18.01 -14.80
CA VAL A 174 2.73 17.18 -13.91
C VAL A 174 1.77 16.38 -14.78
N PHE A 175 1.79 15.07 -14.63
CA PHE A 175 0.84 14.15 -15.25
C PHE A 175 -0.11 13.64 -14.18
N LEU A 176 -1.39 13.57 -14.50
CA LEU A 176 -2.45 13.18 -13.58
C LEU A 176 -3.33 12.14 -14.26
N ASP A 177 -3.28 10.91 -13.76
CA ASP A 177 -4.04 9.79 -14.27
C ASP A 177 -5.16 9.45 -13.27
N VAL A 178 -6.41 9.51 -13.74
CA VAL A 178 -7.58 9.07 -12.97
C VAL A 178 -7.86 7.63 -13.35
N VAL A 179 -7.58 6.69 -12.45
CA VAL A 179 -7.78 5.26 -12.69
C VAL A 179 -8.93 4.77 -11.83
N GLU A 180 -10.01 4.32 -12.46
CA GLU A 180 -11.20 3.81 -11.78
C GLU A 180 -11.36 2.32 -12.02
N SER A 181 -11.52 1.55 -10.94
CA SER A 181 -11.85 0.14 -10.95
C SER A 181 -13.31 -0.05 -10.57
N VAL A 182 -14.08 -0.66 -11.44
CA VAL A 182 -15.52 -0.91 -11.25
C VAL A 182 -15.71 -2.34 -10.75
N ASN A 183 -16.14 -2.48 -9.50
CA ASN A 183 -16.40 -3.76 -8.86
C ASN A 183 -17.90 -4.07 -8.95
N ILE A 184 -18.26 -5.13 -9.68
CA ILE A 184 -19.66 -5.55 -9.86
C ILE A 184 -19.82 -7.00 -9.46
N LEU A 185 -20.80 -7.26 -8.60
CA LEU A 185 -21.26 -8.60 -8.24
C LEU A 185 -22.69 -8.80 -8.73
N VAL A 186 -22.89 -9.80 -9.60
CA VAL A 186 -24.20 -10.17 -10.13
C VAL A 186 -24.58 -11.53 -9.59
N ASN A 187 -25.80 -11.68 -9.08
CA ASN A 187 -26.31 -12.98 -8.62
C ASN A 187 -26.77 -13.86 -9.79
N SER A 188 -27.09 -15.12 -9.50
CA SER A 188 -27.61 -16.07 -10.49
C SER A 188 -28.93 -15.64 -11.15
N ASN A 189 -29.68 -14.72 -10.54
CA ASN A 189 -30.92 -14.17 -11.07
C ASN A 189 -30.69 -12.96 -12.00
N GLY A 190 -29.44 -12.57 -12.25
CA GLY A 190 -29.10 -11.43 -13.09
C GLY A 190 -29.29 -10.06 -12.41
N GLN A 191 -29.43 -10.02 -11.08
CA GLN A 191 -29.52 -8.77 -10.31
C GLN A 191 -28.14 -8.35 -9.81
N ILE A 192 -27.85 -7.05 -9.89
CA ILE A 192 -26.62 -6.48 -9.35
C ILE A 192 -26.76 -6.41 -7.82
N VAL A 193 -25.95 -7.21 -7.12
CA VAL A 193 -25.90 -7.27 -5.66
C VAL A 193 -24.99 -6.18 -5.10
N ARG A 194 -23.86 -5.92 -5.78
CA ARG A 194 -22.87 -4.94 -5.36
C ARG A 194 -22.32 -4.22 -6.58
N SER A 195 -22.23 -2.90 -6.49
CA SER A 195 -21.61 -2.02 -7.49
C SER A 195 -20.86 -0.93 -6.76
N ASP A 196 -19.54 -1.03 -6.69
CA ASP A 196 -18.66 -0.02 -6.12
C ASP A 196 -17.65 0.44 -7.16
N VAL A 197 -17.35 1.73 -7.21
CA VAL A 197 -16.22 2.25 -7.98
C VAL A 197 -15.13 2.65 -7.00
N VAL A 198 -13.93 2.08 -7.17
CA VAL A 198 -12.72 2.46 -6.44
C VAL A 198 -11.82 3.21 -7.41
N GLY A 199 -11.65 4.51 -7.17
CA GLY A 199 -10.79 5.38 -7.95
C GLY A 199 -9.46 5.66 -7.26
N ALA A 200 -8.41 5.81 -8.05
CA ALA A 200 -7.11 6.28 -7.61
C ALA A 200 -6.65 7.43 -8.52
N LEU A 201 -6.21 8.52 -7.91
CA LEU A 201 -5.61 9.64 -8.60
C LEU A 201 -4.09 9.48 -8.57
N LYS A 202 -3.53 8.93 -9.64
CA LYS A 202 -2.09 8.71 -9.77
C LYS A 202 -1.46 9.96 -10.36
N MET A 203 -0.37 10.42 -9.74
CA MET A 203 0.32 11.61 -10.20
C MET A 203 1.78 11.29 -10.51
N ARG A 204 2.31 11.90 -11.57
CA ARG A 204 3.74 11.92 -11.87
C ARG A 204 4.20 13.37 -11.92
N THR A 205 5.09 13.72 -11.01
CA THR A 205 5.57 15.09 -10.83
C THR A 205 7.04 15.21 -11.20
N TYR A 206 7.30 16.11 -12.13
CA TYR A 206 8.64 16.51 -12.52
C TYR A 206 8.75 18.01 -12.28
N LEU A 207 8.82 18.41 -11.01
CA LEU A 207 8.81 19.81 -10.60
C LEU A 207 10.12 20.18 -9.91
N SER A 208 10.60 21.40 -10.16
CA SER A 208 11.81 21.91 -9.52
C SER A 208 11.52 22.54 -8.15
N GLY A 209 12.44 22.37 -7.19
CA GLY A 209 12.35 22.93 -5.85
C GLY A 209 11.28 22.27 -4.97
N MET A 210 10.66 23.06 -4.09
CA MET A 210 9.61 22.66 -3.15
C MET A 210 8.27 23.34 -3.49
N PRO A 211 7.57 22.90 -4.56
CA PRO A 211 6.33 23.52 -4.99
C PRO A 211 5.16 23.15 -4.05
N GLU A 212 4.30 24.13 -3.75
CA GLU A 212 2.98 23.87 -3.16
C GLU A 212 1.94 23.78 -4.29
N CYS A 213 1.34 22.61 -4.46
CA CYS A 213 0.29 22.36 -5.44
C CYS A 213 -1.09 22.42 -4.78
N LYS A 214 -2.08 22.87 -5.54
CA LYS A 214 -3.49 22.87 -5.15
C LYS A 214 -4.31 22.20 -6.24
N LEU A 215 -5.13 21.23 -5.84
CA LEU A 215 -6.06 20.54 -6.73
C LEU A 215 -7.48 20.81 -6.27
N GLY A 216 -8.31 21.28 -7.20
CA GLY A 216 -9.75 21.42 -7.03
C GLY A 216 -10.48 20.28 -7.73
N LEU A 217 -11.40 19.63 -7.03
CA LEU A 217 -12.29 18.62 -7.59
C LEU A 217 -13.70 19.21 -7.77
N ASN A 218 -14.48 18.65 -8.69
CA ASN A 218 -15.91 18.96 -8.81
C ASN A 218 -16.72 18.23 -7.72
N ASP A 219 -16.33 18.44 -6.47
CA ASP A 219 -16.98 17.87 -5.30
C ASP A 219 -18.34 18.55 -5.08
N LYS A 220 -19.39 17.73 -4.99
CA LYS A 220 -20.77 18.17 -4.76
C LYS A 220 -20.88 19.04 -3.50
N VAL A 221 -20.18 18.68 -2.43
CA VAL A 221 -20.24 19.39 -1.14
C VAL A 221 -19.64 20.80 -1.27
N LEU A 222 -18.49 20.93 -1.92
CA LEU A 222 -17.86 22.23 -2.17
C LEU A 222 -18.72 23.11 -3.08
N LEU A 223 -19.33 22.52 -4.11
CA LEU A 223 -20.16 23.25 -5.07
C LEU A 223 -21.48 23.74 -4.45
N GLU A 224 -22.11 22.94 -3.59
CA GLU A 224 -23.30 23.32 -2.82
C GLU A 224 -22.99 24.44 -1.81
N ALA A 225 -21.86 24.34 -1.09
CA ALA A 225 -21.43 25.35 -0.13
C ALA A 225 -21.12 26.73 -0.78
N GLN A 226 -20.70 26.74 -2.05
CA GLN A 226 -20.41 27.97 -2.80
C GLN A 226 -21.62 28.55 -3.55
N GLY A 227 -22.80 27.94 -3.45
CA GLY A 227 -24.01 28.38 -4.16
C GLY A 227 -23.89 28.35 -5.68
N ARG A 228 -22.91 27.61 -6.22
CA ARG A 228 -22.63 27.53 -7.66
C ARG A 228 -23.38 26.35 -8.26
N ALA A 229 -24.52 26.64 -8.90
CA ALA A 229 -25.19 25.69 -9.77
C ALA A 229 -24.29 25.38 -10.99
N THR A 230 -23.79 24.15 -11.11
CA THR A 230 -23.02 23.74 -12.30
C THR A 230 -23.92 23.09 -13.34
N LYS A 231 -23.60 23.32 -14.61
CA LYS A 231 -24.18 22.64 -15.79
C LYS A 231 -23.71 21.18 -15.93
N GLY A 232 -23.11 20.57 -14.89
CA GLY A 232 -22.46 19.25 -14.94
C GLY A 232 -22.84 18.36 -13.75
N LYS A 233 -22.61 17.05 -13.87
CA LYS A 233 -22.80 16.11 -12.75
C LYS A 233 -21.69 16.33 -11.71
N ALA A 234 -22.08 16.71 -10.50
CA ALA A 234 -21.19 16.70 -9.34
C ALA A 234 -20.89 15.25 -8.92
N ILE A 235 -19.68 15.02 -8.40
CA ILE A 235 -19.25 13.70 -7.93
C ILE A 235 -19.51 13.63 -6.42
N ASP A 236 -20.17 12.56 -5.99
CA ASP A 236 -20.45 12.29 -4.58
C ASP A 236 -19.43 11.27 -4.07
N LEU A 237 -18.44 11.75 -3.31
CA LEU A 237 -17.31 10.96 -2.82
C LEU A 237 -17.65 10.40 -1.43
N ASP A 238 -17.81 9.08 -1.30
CA ASP A 238 -18.18 8.48 -0.01
C ASP A 238 -17.01 8.41 0.97
N ASP A 239 -15.88 7.89 0.51
CA ASP A 239 -14.66 7.72 1.30
C ASP A 239 -13.48 8.23 0.47
N ILE A 240 -12.61 8.99 1.12
CA ILE A 240 -11.43 9.60 0.49
C ILE A 240 -10.25 9.36 1.42
N LYS A 241 -9.20 8.76 0.87
CA LYS A 241 -7.92 8.59 1.54
C LYS A 241 -6.87 9.38 0.78
N PHE A 242 -6.15 10.23 1.50
CA PHE A 242 -5.12 11.07 0.92
C PHE A 242 -3.73 10.51 1.22
N HIS A 243 -2.79 10.83 0.33
CA HIS A 243 -1.38 10.71 0.64
C HIS A 243 -1.00 11.66 1.78
N GLN A 244 0.02 11.29 2.58
CA GLN A 244 0.51 12.11 3.71
C GLN A 244 0.93 13.53 3.32
N CYS A 245 1.18 13.78 2.04
CA CYS A 245 1.56 15.09 1.54
C CYS A 245 0.42 16.11 1.54
N VAL A 246 -0.83 15.64 1.68
CA VAL A 246 -2.03 16.48 1.68
C VAL A 246 -2.28 17.05 3.08
N ARG A 247 -2.50 18.36 3.12
CA ARG A 247 -2.85 19.07 4.35
C ARG A 247 -4.33 18.87 4.68
N LEU A 248 -4.64 17.81 5.43
CA LEU A 248 -6.01 17.44 5.80
C LEU A 248 -6.79 18.58 6.46
N ALA A 249 -6.16 19.36 7.34
CA ALA A 249 -6.80 20.51 8.00
C ALA A 249 -7.27 21.60 7.02
N ARG A 250 -6.62 21.76 5.86
CA ARG A 250 -7.11 22.68 4.82
C ARG A 250 -8.29 22.07 4.09
N PHE A 251 -8.17 20.80 3.69
CA PHE A 251 -9.25 20.08 3.03
C PHE A 251 -10.55 20.06 3.86
N GLU A 252 -10.47 19.93 5.18
CA GLU A 252 -11.65 19.97 6.05
C GLU A 252 -12.36 21.34 6.04
N ASN A 253 -11.61 22.44 5.92
CA ASN A 253 -12.14 23.80 5.95
C ASN A 253 -12.74 24.25 4.61
N ASP A 254 -11.98 24.10 3.53
CA ASP A 254 -12.32 24.68 2.22
C ASP A 254 -12.39 23.64 1.09
N ARG A 255 -12.32 22.34 1.43
CA ARG A 255 -12.30 21.20 0.48
C ARG A 255 -11.23 21.35 -0.61
N THR A 256 -10.19 22.15 -0.38
CA THR A 256 -9.07 22.32 -1.31
C THR A 256 -7.95 21.34 -0.97
N ILE A 257 -7.53 20.54 -1.95
CA ILE A 257 -6.44 19.58 -1.77
C ILE A 257 -5.12 20.33 -1.96
N SER A 258 -4.51 20.75 -0.87
CA SER A 258 -3.23 21.49 -0.83
C SER A 258 -2.11 20.56 -0.38
N PHE A 259 -1.04 20.45 -1.16
CA PHE A 259 0.05 19.49 -0.88
C PHE A 259 1.39 19.91 -1.50
N ILE A 260 2.49 19.37 -0.96
CA ILE A 260 3.81 19.41 -1.61
C ILE A 260 4.07 18.02 -2.18
N PRO A 261 4.05 17.81 -3.51
CA PRO A 261 4.11 16.45 -4.06
C PRO A 261 5.48 15.79 -3.87
N PRO A 262 5.54 14.52 -3.48
CA PRO A 262 6.71 13.68 -3.72
C PRO A 262 7.19 13.79 -5.17
N ASP A 263 8.46 13.51 -5.42
CA ASP A 263 9.01 13.54 -6.77
C ASP A 263 8.73 12.25 -7.54
N GLY A 264 8.43 12.34 -8.84
CA GLY A 264 8.12 11.17 -9.68
C GLY A 264 6.70 10.64 -9.47
N SER A 265 6.51 9.32 -9.62
CA SER A 265 5.20 8.67 -9.53
C SER A 265 4.76 8.40 -8.09
N PHE A 266 3.51 8.72 -7.76
CA PHE A 266 2.84 8.35 -6.51
C PHE A 266 1.30 8.47 -6.62
N ASP A 267 0.57 7.83 -5.71
CA ASP A 267 -0.89 7.97 -5.63
C ASP A 267 -1.25 9.12 -4.69
N LEU A 268 -1.89 10.18 -5.20
CA LEU A 268 -2.24 11.38 -4.44
C LEU A 268 -3.45 11.15 -3.53
N MET A 269 -4.47 10.47 -4.06
CA MET A 269 -5.65 10.10 -3.30
C MET A 269 -6.29 8.84 -3.88
N THR A 270 -6.97 8.08 -3.02
CA THR A 270 -7.89 7.02 -3.42
C THR A 270 -9.28 7.37 -2.92
N TYR A 271 -10.30 7.16 -3.74
CA TYR A 271 -11.67 7.46 -3.39
C TYR A 271 -12.60 6.30 -3.73
N ARG A 272 -13.73 6.22 -3.03
CA ARG A 272 -14.79 5.26 -3.33
C ARG A 272 -16.10 5.99 -3.65
N LEU A 273 -16.79 5.50 -4.67
CA LEU A 273 -18.13 5.95 -5.06
C LEU A 273 -19.08 4.75 -4.96
N ASN A 274 -20.13 4.86 -4.15
CA ASN A 274 -21.25 3.92 -4.15
C ASN A 274 -22.29 4.36 -5.19
N THR A 275 -21.88 4.37 -6.45
CA THR A 275 -22.78 4.63 -7.57
C THR A 275 -23.13 3.30 -8.23
N GLN A 276 -24.42 3.06 -8.47
CA GLN A 276 -24.88 1.96 -9.31
C GLN A 276 -24.56 2.28 -10.78
N VAL A 277 -23.39 1.85 -11.21
CA VAL A 277 -22.96 1.97 -12.61
C VAL A 277 -23.42 0.74 -13.37
N LYS A 278 -23.97 0.92 -14.57
CA LYS A 278 -24.24 -0.21 -15.45
C LYS A 278 -22.91 -0.88 -15.83
N PRO A 279 -22.82 -2.22 -15.77
CA PRO A 279 -21.61 -2.92 -16.16
C PRO A 279 -21.22 -2.57 -17.59
N LEU A 280 -19.95 -2.19 -17.79
CA LEU A 280 -19.42 -1.83 -19.10
C LEU A 280 -19.58 -2.98 -20.10
N ILE A 281 -19.44 -4.22 -19.62
CA ILE A 281 -19.69 -5.45 -20.37
C ILE A 281 -20.67 -6.30 -19.57
N TRP A 282 -21.80 -6.61 -20.17
CA TRP A 282 -22.80 -7.50 -19.59
C TRP A 282 -22.71 -8.87 -20.23
N VAL A 283 -22.57 -9.90 -19.39
CA VAL A 283 -22.44 -11.29 -19.84
C VAL A 283 -23.61 -12.09 -19.30
N GLU A 284 -24.36 -12.71 -20.19
CA GLU A 284 -25.41 -13.68 -19.87
C GLU A 284 -24.92 -15.06 -20.28
N ALA A 285 -24.86 -15.98 -19.31
CA ALA A 285 -24.47 -17.36 -19.55
C ALA A 285 -25.65 -18.28 -19.20
N GLN A 286 -26.11 -19.06 -20.18
CA GLN A 286 -27.08 -20.13 -19.98
C GLN A 286 -26.33 -21.47 -19.98
N VAL A 287 -26.51 -22.25 -18.92
CA VAL A 287 -25.84 -23.54 -18.72
C VAL A 287 -26.88 -24.65 -18.81
N GLU A 288 -26.77 -25.49 -19.82
CA GLU A 288 -27.62 -26.67 -19.99
C GLU A 288 -26.80 -27.94 -19.74
N LYS A 289 -27.05 -28.60 -18.61
CA LYS A 289 -26.36 -29.84 -18.24
C LYS A 289 -27.18 -31.05 -18.66
N HIS A 290 -26.72 -31.76 -19.68
CA HIS A 290 -27.32 -33.03 -20.09
C HIS A 290 -26.73 -34.18 -19.27
N SER A 291 -27.22 -34.34 -18.03
CA SER A 291 -26.90 -35.43 -17.10
C SER A 291 -25.41 -35.82 -17.11
N ARG A 292 -25.06 -37.02 -17.64
CA ARG A 292 -23.68 -37.55 -17.74
C ARG A 292 -23.02 -37.39 -19.11
N SER A 293 -23.70 -36.83 -20.11
CA SER A 293 -23.22 -36.83 -21.50
C SER A 293 -22.43 -35.58 -21.84
N ARG A 294 -23.03 -34.40 -21.63
CA ARG A 294 -22.45 -33.13 -22.09
C ARG A 294 -23.01 -31.94 -21.30
N ILE A 295 -22.28 -30.83 -21.36
CA ILE A 295 -22.70 -29.53 -20.84
C ILE A 295 -22.64 -28.56 -22.01
N GLU A 296 -23.73 -27.84 -22.27
CA GLU A 296 -23.78 -26.77 -23.26
C GLU A 296 -23.81 -25.42 -22.54
N LEU A 297 -22.98 -24.49 -23.01
CA LEU A 297 -22.80 -23.14 -22.46
C LEU A 297 -23.10 -22.13 -23.56
N MET A 298 -24.26 -21.47 -23.49
CA MET A 298 -24.58 -20.36 -24.39
C MET A 298 -24.26 -19.05 -23.69
N ILE A 299 -23.20 -18.38 -24.15
CA ILE A 299 -22.71 -17.13 -23.56
C ILE A 299 -22.96 -15.97 -24.52
N LYS A 300 -23.64 -14.92 -24.04
CA LYS A 300 -23.89 -13.67 -24.76
C LYS A 300 -23.20 -12.53 -24.01
N ALA A 301 -22.22 -11.90 -24.64
CA ALA A 301 -21.57 -10.70 -24.12
C ALA A 301 -22.04 -9.46 -24.88
N ARG A 302 -22.42 -8.40 -24.16
CA ARG A 302 -22.87 -7.11 -24.73
C ARG A 302 -22.12 -5.96 -24.07
N SER A 303 -21.53 -5.07 -24.86
CA SER A 303 -20.96 -3.81 -24.38
C SER A 303 -22.06 -2.78 -24.10
N GLN A 304 -22.02 -2.12 -22.94
CA GLN A 304 -22.93 -1.04 -22.55
C GLN A 304 -22.26 0.33 -22.45
N PHE A 305 -21.02 0.46 -22.90
CA PHE A 305 -20.34 1.75 -23.03
C PHE A 305 -20.67 2.41 -24.38
N LYS A 306 -20.42 3.73 -24.47
CA LYS A 306 -20.65 4.49 -25.70
C LYS A 306 -19.67 4.03 -26.79
N GLU A 307 -20.14 3.91 -28.03
CA GLU A 307 -19.32 3.49 -29.19
C GLU A 307 -18.13 4.43 -29.46
N ARG A 308 -18.19 5.69 -29.02
CA ARG A 308 -17.07 6.64 -29.03
C ARG A 308 -16.71 7.07 -27.61
N SER A 309 -15.59 6.55 -27.13
CA SER A 309 -14.87 7.07 -25.97
C SER A 309 -13.82 8.08 -26.47
N ASN A 310 -14.14 9.38 -26.51
CA ASN A 310 -13.19 10.43 -26.94
C ASN A 310 -12.07 10.73 -25.92
N LYS A 311 -11.64 9.74 -25.14
CA LYS A 311 -10.54 9.88 -24.18
C LYS A 311 -9.71 8.60 -24.20
N CYS A 312 -8.67 8.61 -25.02
CA CYS A 312 -7.43 7.86 -24.79
C CYS A 312 -6.40 8.86 -24.26
#